data_AF-A0A7W9GQM0-F1
#
_entry.id   AF-A0A7W9GQM0-F1
#
_cell.length_a   1.000
_cell.length_b   1.000
_cell.length_c   1.000
_cell.angle_alpha   90.00
_cell.angle_beta   90.00
_cell.angle_gamma   90.00
#
_symmetry.space_group_name_H-M   'P 1'
#
loop_
_entity.id
_entity.type
_entity.pdbx_description
1 polymer ?
#
loop_
_entity_poly.entity_id
_entity_poly.type
_entity_poly.pdbx_seq_one_letter_code
_entity_poly.pdbx_strand_id
1 'polypeptide(L)'
;MQEWIPVPGSAKARLIEAAMHHFEQAGYEAATVTELASKAGVTTGSLYHHFGSKLGLYTVVRDDLEKRITDRMEGAAETIGAPGREAARVALLVAFDATARFGVCRLLGETAPSDHPDRVRATLAALLPDGVQLASVLLVATWRSALLEVADGTPAATVRAALEFALD
;
A
#
# COMPACT_ATOMS: atom_id res chain seq x y z
N MET A 1 19.72 5.25 5.68
CA MET A 1 19.18 5.76 4.40
C MET A 1 18.03 6.70 4.73
N GLN A 2 18.05 7.89 4.12
CA GLN A 2 17.49 9.15 4.63
C GLN A 2 16.03 9.09 5.12
N GLU A 3 15.77 9.76 6.25
CA GLU A 3 14.44 10.18 6.71
C GLU A 3 13.71 10.89 5.57
N TRP A 4 12.73 10.19 4.99
CA TRP A 4 11.90 10.74 3.93
C TRP A 4 10.69 11.43 4.55
N ILE A 5 10.85 12.73 4.83
CA ILE A 5 9.71 13.64 5.02
C ILE A 5 9.96 14.77 4.02
N PRO A 6 9.31 14.77 2.84
CA PRO A 6 9.45 15.86 1.91
C PRO A 6 8.96 17.14 2.59
N VAL A 7 9.72 18.23 2.47
CA VAL A 7 9.34 19.51 3.07
C VAL A 7 7.92 19.86 2.63
N PRO A 8 6.97 20.10 3.57
CA PRO A 8 5.60 20.42 3.23
C PRO A 8 5.54 21.56 2.21
N GLY A 9 4.73 21.38 1.17
CA GLY A 9 4.61 22.37 0.09
C GLY A 9 5.74 22.37 -0.94
N SER A 10 6.80 21.58 -0.80
CA SER A 10 7.83 21.43 -1.86
C SER A 10 7.25 20.83 -3.14
N ALA A 11 7.87 21.10 -4.29
CA ALA A 11 7.49 20.49 -5.58
C ALA A 11 7.40 18.95 -5.50
N LYS A 12 8.37 18.35 -4.79
CA LYS A 12 8.42 16.92 -4.50
C LYS A 12 7.23 16.44 -3.66
N ALA A 13 6.86 17.16 -2.59
CA ALA A 13 5.70 16.84 -1.77
C ALA A 13 4.39 16.92 -2.58
N ARG A 14 4.21 17.99 -3.36
CA ARG A 14 3.02 18.16 -4.21
C ARG A 14 2.90 17.08 -5.28
N LEU A 15 4.01 16.63 -5.85
CA LEU A 15 4.03 15.51 -6.80
C LEU A 15 3.61 14.19 -6.15
N ILE A 16 4.08 13.92 -4.92
CA ILE A 16 3.69 12.73 -4.15
C ILE A 16 2.19 12.76 -3.85
N GLU A 17 1.67 13.90 -3.38
CA GLU A 17 0.26 14.08 -3.08
C GLU A 17 -0.62 13.91 -4.32
N ALA A 18 -0.27 14.57 -5.43
CA ALA A 18 -0.97 14.43 -6.70
C ALA A 18 -0.96 12.98 -7.22
N ALA A 19 0.16 12.28 -7.06
CA ALA A 19 0.30 10.89 -7.46
C ALA A 19 -0.52 9.94 -6.58
N MET A 20 -0.45 10.07 -5.25
CA MET A 20 -1.27 9.31 -4.30
C MET A 20 -2.76 9.44 -4.65
N HIS A 21 -3.24 10.67 -4.83
CA HIS A 21 -4.63 10.90 -5.17
C HIS A 21 -5.00 10.28 -6.53
N HIS A 22 -4.15 10.44 -7.54
CA HIS A 22 -4.43 9.88 -8.87
C HIS A 22 -4.46 8.35 -8.87
N PHE A 23 -3.47 7.72 -8.23
CA PHE A 23 -3.35 6.27 -8.21
C PHE A 23 -4.49 5.63 -7.42
N GLU A 24 -4.95 6.27 -6.34
CA GLU A 24 -6.13 5.77 -5.63
C GLU A 24 -7.39 5.83 -6.49
N GLN A 25 -7.57 6.92 -7.26
CA GLN A 25 -8.80 7.13 -8.02
C GLN A 25 -8.87 6.28 -9.29
N ALA A 26 -7.75 6.10 -9.99
CA ALA A 26 -7.75 5.53 -11.34
C ALA A 26 -6.63 4.51 -11.60
N GLY A 27 -5.86 4.14 -10.58
CA GLY A 27 -4.73 3.23 -10.72
C GLY A 27 -3.52 3.87 -11.41
N TYR A 28 -2.44 3.09 -11.54
CA TYR A 28 -1.17 3.55 -12.11
C TYR A 28 -1.23 3.78 -13.63
N GLU A 29 -1.91 2.88 -14.36
CA GLU A 29 -1.90 2.89 -15.82
C GLU A 29 -2.60 4.11 -16.40
N ALA A 30 -3.67 4.58 -15.76
CA ALA A 30 -4.43 5.75 -16.20
C ALA A 30 -3.68 7.08 -16.03
N ALA A 31 -2.60 7.12 -15.24
CA ALA A 31 -1.88 8.36 -14.97
C ALA A 31 -0.86 8.71 -16.06
N THR A 32 -0.81 9.99 -16.46
CA THR A 32 0.27 10.54 -17.29
C THR A 32 1.18 11.49 -16.50
N VAL A 33 2.44 11.61 -16.93
CA VAL A 33 3.42 12.56 -16.34
C VAL A 33 2.90 14.00 -16.42
N THR A 34 2.25 14.36 -17.53
CA THR A 34 1.69 15.70 -17.75
C THR A 34 0.57 16.01 -16.77
N GLU A 35 -0.37 15.07 -16.56
CA GLU A 35 -1.46 15.25 -15.60
C GLU A 35 -0.96 15.35 -14.17
N LEU A 36 -0.01 14.48 -13.78
CA LEU A 36 0.58 14.49 -12.44
C LEU A 36 1.31 15.81 -12.16
N ALA A 37 2.12 16.30 -13.11
CA ALA A 37 2.81 17.58 -12.99
C ALA A 37 1.83 18.76 -12.93
N SER A 38 0.80 18.74 -13.79
CA SER A 38 -0.25 19.76 -13.82
C SER A 38 -1.01 19.84 -12.49
N LYS A 39 -1.49 18.69 -11.97
CA LYS A 39 -2.16 18.60 -10.67
C LYS A 39 -1.28 19.07 -9.51
N ALA A 40 0.02 18.80 -9.56
CA ALA A 40 0.98 19.23 -8.56
C ALA A 40 1.42 20.71 -8.70
N GLY A 41 0.98 21.42 -9.74
CA GLY A 41 1.40 22.81 -10.01
C GLY A 41 2.90 22.93 -10.27
N VAL A 42 3.47 21.99 -11.03
CA VAL A 42 4.89 21.95 -11.41
C VAL A 42 5.06 21.63 -12.89
N THR A 43 6.27 21.79 -13.41
CA THR A 43 6.60 21.36 -14.77
C THR A 43 6.84 19.85 -14.82
N THR A 44 6.65 19.23 -15.99
CA THR A 44 7.02 17.82 -16.22
C THR A 44 8.51 17.59 -15.95
N GLY A 45 9.37 18.58 -16.27
CA GLY A 45 10.80 18.57 -15.94
C GLY A 45 11.07 18.43 -14.44
N SER A 46 10.23 18.99 -13.56
CA SER A 46 10.36 18.82 -12.11
C SER A 46 10.09 17.38 -11.67
N LEU A 47 9.11 16.70 -12.28
CA LEU A 47 8.85 15.28 -12.02
C LEU A 47 10.06 14.43 -12.44
N TYR A 48 10.57 14.62 -13.67
CA TYR A 48 11.76 13.90 -14.14
C TYR A 48 12.99 14.18 -13.27
N HIS A 49 13.18 15.43 -12.83
CA HIS A 49 14.29 15.80 -11.96
C HIS A 49 14.23 15.11 -10.59
N HIS A 50 13.05 14.99 -9.98
CA HIS A 50 12.90 14.42 -8.65
C HIS A 50 12.77 12.89 -8.62
N PHE A 51 12.15 12.31 -9.65
CA PHE A 51 11.73 10.90 -9.63
C PHE A 51 12.22 10.10 -10.84
N GLY A 52 12.79 10.75 -11.86
CA GLY A 52 13.29 10.12 -13.09
C GLY A 52 12.21 9.59 -14.04
N SER A 53 11.05 9.15 -13.53
CA SER A 53 9.94 8.64 -14.33
C SER A 53 8.62 8.60 -13.55
N LYS A 54 7.51 8.32 -14.24
CA LYS A 54 6.21 7.98 -13.60
C LYS A 54 6.35 6.78 -12.66
N LEU A 55 7.09 5.75 -13.09
CA LEU A 55 7.36 4.56 -12.28
C LEU A 55 8.16 4.90 -11.02
N GLY A 56 9.19 5.75 -11.14
CA GLY A 56 9.97 6.19 -9.98
C GLY A 56 9.14 6.95 -8.95
N LEU A 57 8.19 7.79 -9.40
CA LEU A 57 7.25 8.46 -8.51
C LEU A 57 6.29 7.44 -7.85
N TYR A 58 5.75 6.49 -8.62
CA TYR A 58 4.90 5.42 -8.08
C TYR A 58 5.62 4.59 -7.03
N THR A 59 6.83 4.12 -7.32
CA THR A 59 7.65 3.32 -6.40
C THR A 59 7.86 4.04 -5.09
N VAL A 60 8.24 5.32 -5.13
CA VAL A 60 8.44 6.13 -3.92
C VAL A 60 7.17 6.25 -3.09
N VAL A 61 6.03 6.51 -3.75
CA VAL A 61 4.72 6.62 -3.06
C VAL A 61 4.34 5.28 -2.43
N ARG A 62 4.45 4.19 -3.19
CA ARG A 62 4.07 2.85 -2.76
C ARG A 62 4.96 2.35 -1.63
N ASP A 63 6.28 2.53 -1.72
CA ASP A 63 7.24 2.15 -0.68
C ASP A 63 6.90 2.82 0.67
N ASP A 64 6.58 4.12 0.65
CA ASP A 64 6.22 4.86 1.87
C ASP A 64 4.93 4.33 2.49
N LEU A 65 3.91 4.05 1.67
CA LEU A 65 2.65 3.49 2.14
C LEU A 65 2.82 2.06 2.66
N GLU A 66 3.50 1.19 1.91
CA GLU A 66 3.77 -0.18 2.35
C GLU A 66 4.57 -0.20 3.65
N LYS A 67 5.56 0.69 3.82
CA LYS A 67 6.27 0.84 5.09
C LYS A 67 5.32 1.19 6.23
N ARG A 68 4.48 2.21 6.07
CA ARG A 68 3.52 2.62 7.12
C ARG A 68 2.52 1.51 7.47
N ILE A 69 2.14 0.68 6.50
CA ILE A 69 1.22 -0.45 6.73
C ILE A 69 1.95 -1.60 7.42
N THR A 70 3.16 -1.94 6.97
CA THR A 70 3.97 -3.01 7.57
C THR A 70 4.40 -2.68 9.01
N ASP A 71 4.78 -1.43 9.31
CA ASP A 71 5.05 -0.98 10.68
C ASP A 71 3.84 -1.24 11.62
N ARG A 72 2.60 -1.07 11.11
CA ARG A 72 1.37 -1.35 11.87
C ARG A 72 1.08 -2.85 11.99
N MET A 73 1.36 -3.61 10.95
CA MET A 73 1.24 -5.07 10.96
C MET A 73 2.15 -5.68 12.02
N GLU A 74 3.41 -5.25 12.05
CA GLU A 74 4.42 -5.69 13.00
C GLU A 74 4.00 -5.35 14.44
N GLY A 75 3.65 -4.09 14.70
CA GLY A 75 3.18 -3.69 16.04
C GLY A 75 1.92 -4.43 16.49
N ALA A 76 1.02 -4.79 15.57
CA ALA A 76 -0.16 -5.58 15.89
C ALA A 76 0.19 -7.05 16.20
N ALA A 77 1.07 -7.66 15.40
CA ALA A 77 1.53 -9.03 15.60
C ALA A 77 2.32 -9.19 16.90
N GLU A 78 3.11 -8.18 17.29
CA GLU A 78 3.84 -8.16 18.57
C GLU A 78 2.91 -8.33 19.78
N THR A 79 1.68 -7.81 19.71
CA THR A 79 0.70 -7.97 20.81
C THR A 79 0.24 -9.42 21.03
N ILE A 80 0.39 -10.29 20.02
CA ILE A 80 0.09 -11.72 20.10
C ILE A 80 1.24 -12.49 20.75
N GLY A 81 2.49 -12.00 20.63
CA GLY A 81 3.66 -12.53 21.33
C GLY A 81 4.30 -13.77 20.71
N ALA A 82 3.75 -14.32 19.61
CA ALA A 82 4.36 -15.42 18.87
C ALA A 82 3.95 -15.41 17.38
N PRO A 83 4.84 -15.83 16.46
CA PRO A 83 4.48 -16.11 15.07
C PRO A 83 3.41 -17.19 14.98
N GLY A 84 2.55 -17.10 13.97
CA GLY A 84 1.45 -18.05 13.79
C GLY A 84 0.27 -17.46 13.03
N ARG A 85 -0.77 -18.29 12.86
CA ARG A 85 -2.01 -17.92 12.18
C ARG A 85 -2.65 -16.67 12.78
N GLU A 86 -2.72 -16.58 14.11
CA GLU A 86 -3.36 -15.45 14.79
C GLU A 86 -2.59 -14.13 14.60
N ALA A 87 -1.26 -14.16 14.68
CA ALA A 87 -0.43 -12.98 14.42
C ALA A 87 -0.61 -12.48 12.98
N ALA A 88 -0.60 -13.39 11.99
CA ALA A 88 -0.85 -13.05 10.59
C ALA A 88 -2.26 -12.49 10.37
N ARG A 89 -3.27 -13.09 11.01
CA ARG A 89 -4.68 -12.64 10.96
C ARG A 89 -4.81 -11.22 11.50
N VAL A 90 -4.36 -10.96 12.72
CA VAL A 90 -4.44 -9.64 13.35
C VAL A 90 -3.66 -8.59 12.55
N ALA A 91 -2.46 -8.93 12.07
CA ALA A 91 -1.68 -8.05 11.20
C ALA A 91 -2.44 -7.64 9.93
N LEU A 92 -3.08 -8.59 9.24
CA LEU A 92 -3.86 -8.32 8.03
C LEU A 92 -5.07 -7.43 8.29
N LEU A 93 -5.79 -7.68 9.38
CA LEU A 93 -6.96 -6.90 9.75
C LEU A 93 -6.56 -5.45 10.08
N VAL A 94 -5.47 -5.26 10.82
CA VAL A 94 -4.92 -3.92 11.10
C VAL A 94 -4.41 -3.25 9.82
N ALA A 95 -3.76 -3.99 8.92
CA ALA A 95 -3.34 -3.48 7.63
C ALA A 95 -4.53 -3.00 6.80
N PHE A 96 -5.59 -3.81 6.72
CA PHE A 96 -6.82 -3.45 6.01
C PHE A 96 -7.43 -2.17 6.59
N ASP A 97 -7.61 -2.10 7.91
CA ASP A 97 -8.21 -0.95 8.57
C ASP A 97 -7.37 0.31 8.38
N ALA A 98 -6.04 0.19 8.38
CA ALA A 98 -5.13 1.30 8.11
C ALA A 98 -5.21 1.78 6.66
N THR A 99 -5.19 0.86 5.69
CA THR A 99 -5.30 1.19 4.27
C THR A 99 -6.63 1.87 3.95
N ALA A 100 -7.74 1.35 4.49
CA ALA A 100 -9.07 1.94 4.31
C ALA A 100 -9.17 3.35 4.92
N ARG A 101 -8.61 3.56 6.12
CA ARG A 101 -8.57 4.89 6.75
C ARG A 101 -7.71 5.89 5.99
N PHE A 102 -6.63 5.45 5.37
CA PHE A 102 -5.77 6.32 4.56
C PHE A 102 -6.33 6.62 3.18
N GLY A 103 -7.34 5.87 2.73
CA GLY A 103 -7.88 6.01 1.37
C GLY A 103 -6.83 5.66 0.32
N VAL A 104 -6.14 4.52 0.50
CA VAL A 104 -5.12 4.02 -0.43
C VAL A 104 -5.38 2.55 -0.81
N CYS A 105 -6.66 2.17 -0.86
CA CYS A 105 -7.13 0.82 -1.11
C CYS A 105 -6.77 0.35 -2.52
N ARG A 106 -7.03 1.17 -3.55
CA ARG A 106 -6.65 0.80 -4.93
C ARG A 106 -5.14 0.72 -5.06
N LEU A 107 -4.42 1.68 -4.50
CA LEU A 107 -2.97 1.76 -4.62
C LEU A 107 -2.25 0.52 -4.07
N LEU A 108 -2.69 0.00 -2.92
CA LEU A 108 -2.10 -1.19 -2.31
C LEU A 108 -2.77 -2.51 -2.73
N GLY A 109 -4.02 -2.44 -3.20
CA GLY A 109 -4.78 -3.56 -3.75
C GLY A 109 -4.31 -3.99 -5.14
N GLU A 110 -3.96 -3.03 -6.00
CA GLU A 110 -3.41 -3.33 -7.32
C GLU A 110 -1.97 -3.88 -7.22
N THR A 111 -1.67 -4.85 -8.10
CA THR A 111 -0.32 -5.34 -8.32
C THR A 111 0.55 -4.20 -8.85
N ALA A 112 1.75 -4.03 -8.30
CA ALA A 112 2.68 -3.04 -8.81
C ALA A 112 3.03 -3.32 -10.29
N PRO A 113 3.23 -2.29 -11.14
CA PRO A 113 3.52 -2.41 -12.58
C PRO A 113 4.93 -2.96 -12.90
N SER A 114 5.68 -3.40 -11.91
CA SER A 114 7.04 -3.94 -12.04
C SER A 114 7.29 -4.97 -10.94
N ASP A 115 8.44 -5.66 -10.97
CA ASP A 115 8.89 -6.61 -9.92
C ASP A 115 9.30 -5.90 -8.63
N HIS A 116 8.46 -4.98 -8.17
CA HIS A 116 8.65 -4.25 -6.94
C HIS A 116 8.55 -5.22 -5.75
N PRO A 117 9.51 -5.18 -4.81
CA PRO A 117 9.46 -6.03 -3.63
C PRO A 117 8.14 -5.84 -2.87
N ASP A 118 7.43 -6.94 -2.64
CA ASP A 118 6.16 -6.92 -1.91
C ASP A 118 6.42 -6.96 -0.41
N ARG A 119 6.50 -5.78 0.23
CA ARG A 119 6.82 -5.69 1.67
C ARG A 119 5.73 -6.33 2.52
N VAL A 120 4.46 -6.15 2.16
CA VAL A 120 3.32 -6.74 2.88
C VAL A 120 3.43 -8.27 2.89
N ARG A 121 3.75 -8.87 1.73
CA ARG A 121 4.01 -10.32 1.65
C ARG A 121 5.20 -10.74 2.48
N ALA A 122 6.31 -9.99 2.43
CA ALA A 122 7.51 -10.30 3.20
C ALA A 122 7.25 -10.26 4.71
N THR A 123 6.54 -9.24 5.20
CA THR A 123 6.11 -9.14 6.61
C THR A 123 5.24 -10.33 7.00
N LEU A 124 4.25 -10.69 6.19
CA LEU A 124 3.39 -11.86 6.48
C LEU A 124 4.17 -13.18 6.49
N ALA A 125 5.09 -13.36 5.55
CA ALA A 125 5.94 -14.56 5.52
C ALA A 125 6.79 -14.69 6.80
N ALA A 126 7.26 -13.57 7.36
CA ALA A 126 8.01 -13.54 8.62
C ALA A 126 7.13 -13.82 9.86
N LEU A 127 5.83 -13.57 9.79
CA LEU A 127 4.86 -13.87 10.86
C LEU A 127 4.39 -15.33 10.85
N LEU A 128 4.70 -16.10 9.79
CA LEU A 128 4.26 -17.48 9.62
C LEU A 128 5.34 -18.48 10.07
N PRO A 129 4.96 -19.64 10.63
CA PRO A 129 5.90 -20.71 10.95
C PRO A 129 6.62 -21.27 9.72
N ASP A 130 7.74 -21.95 9.97
CA ASP A 130 8.47 -22.67 8.92
C ASP A 130 7.64 -23.76 8.24
N GLY A 131 7.77 -23.85 6.92
CA GLY A 131 7.07 -24.81 6.08
C GLY A 131 5.70 -24.35 5.59
N VAL A 132 5.16 -23.23 6.10
CA VAL A 132 3.86 -22.67 5.67
C VAL A 132 3.96 -21.25 5.09
N GLN A 133 5.17 -20.75 4.81
CA GLN A 133 5.35 -19.37 4.28
C GLN A 133 4.62 -19.12 2.95
N LEU A 134 4.33 -20.16 2.16
CA LEU A 134 3.53 -20.02 0.93
C LEU A 134 2.13 -19.46 1.21
N ALA A 135 1.58 -19.65 2.41
CA ALA A 135 0.31 -19.05 2.82
C ALA A 135 0.33 -17.52 2.75
N SER A 136 1.49 -16.86 2.88
CA SER A 136 1.62 -15.40 2.68
C SER A 136 1.14 -14.94 1.30
N VAL A 137 1.31 -15.76 0.25
CA VAL A 137 0.85 -15.44 -1.11
C VAL A 137 -0.67 -15.39 -1.16
N LEU A 138 -1.34 -16.39 -0.58
CA LEU A 138 -2.79 -16.47 -0.55
C LEU A 138 -3.38 -15.36 0.33
N LEU A 139 -2.80 -15.16 1.51
CA LEU A 139 -3.23 -14.13 2.46
C LEU A 139 -3.13 -12.71 1.87
N VAL A 140 -2.02 -12.40 1.19
CA VAL A 140 -1.89 -11.11 0.48
C VAL A 140 -2.88 -10.98 -0.65
N ALA A 141 -3.13 -12.04 -1.43
CA ALA A 141 -4.12 -12.01 -2.51
C ALA A 141 -5.52 -11.73 -1.95
N THR A 142 -5.91 -12.40 -0.86
CA THR A 142 -7.19 -12.16 -0.18
C THR A 142 -7.29 -10.72 0.35
N TRP A 143 -6.22 -10.22 0.98
CA TRP A 143 -6.17 -8.84 1.48
C TRP A 143 -6.29 -7.82 0.35
N ARG A 144 -5.55 -8.00 -0.75
CA ARG A 144 -5.62 -7.14 -1.94
C ARG A 144 -7.01 -7.14 -2.56
N SER A 145 -7.62 -8.32 -2.70
CA SER A 145 -8.99 -8.45 -3.21
C SER A 145 -9.97 -7.66 -2.34
N ALA A 146 -9.85 -7.77 -1.01
CA ALA A 146 -10.67 -7.00 -0.08
C ALA A 146 -10.48 -5.47 -0.28
N LEU A 147 -9.23 -5.00 -0.43
CA LEU A 147 -9.00 -3.57 -0.68
C LEU A 147 -9.64 -3.09 -1.98
N LEU A 148 -9.57 -3.88 -3.05
CA LEU A 148 -10.16 -3.52 -4.34
C LEU A 148 -11.69 -3.42 -4.26
N GLU A 149 -12.35 -4.29 -3.49
CA GLU A 149 -13.79 -4.15 -3.24
C GLU A 149 -14.15 -2.82 -2.57
N VAL A 150 -13.32 -2.35 -1.63
CA VAL A 150 -13.50 -1.02 -1.02
C VAL A 150 -13.28 0.09 -2.05
N ALA A 151 -12.24 -0.03 -2.88
CA ALA A 151 -11.93 0.92 -3.94
C ALA A 151 -13.00 0.98 -5.03
N ASP A 152 -13.76 -0.10 -5.22
CA ASP A 152 -14.87 -0.21 -6.18
C ASP A 152 -16.23 0.20 -5.56
N GLY A 153 -16.23 0.65 -4.30
CA GLY A 153 -17.37 1.30 -3.65
C GLY A 153 -18.10 0.46 -2.61
N THR A 154 -17.66 -0.77 -2.33
CA THR A 154 -18.24 -1.57 -1.25
C THR A 154 -17.87 -0.95 0.11
N PRO A 155 -18.82 -0.78 1.05
CA PRO A 155 -18.52 -0.21 2.36
C PRO A 155 -17.42 -0.98 3.10
N ALA A 156 -16.41 -0.28 3.60
CA ALA A 156 -15.26 -0.90 4.27
C ALA A 156 -15.66 -1.82 5.42
N ALA A 157 -16.70 -1.49 6.19
CA ALA A 157 -17.21 -2.35 7.26
C ALA A 157 -17.74 -3.70 6.75
N THR A 158 -18.40 -3.72 5.59
CA THR A 158 -18.91 -4.95 4.96
C THR A 158 -17.75 -5.84 4.50
N VAL A 159 -16.78 -5.24 3.82
CA VAL A 159 -15.58 -5.97 3.38
C VAL A 159 -14.77 -6.46 4.57
N ARG A 160 -14.63 -5.64 5.62
CA ARG A 160 -13.90 -5.97 6.85
C ARG A 160 -14.45 -7.22 7.53
N ALA A 161 -15.77 -7.36 7.59
CA ALA A 161 -16.45 -8.54 8.13
C ALA A 161 -16.25 -9.78 7.24
N ALA A 162 -16.30 -9.62 5.92
CA ALA A 162 -16.01 -10.71 4.98
C ALA A 162 -14.55 -11.18 5.06
N LEU A 163 -13.61 -10.25 5.22
CA LEU A 163 -12.20 -10.56 5.43
C LEU A 163 -11.96 -11.30 6.75
N GLU A 164 -12.62 -10.88 7.83
CA GLU A 164 -12.60 -11.60 9.12
C GLU A 164 -13.02 -13.06 8.95
N PHE A 165 -14.18 -13.29 8.32
CA PHE A 165 -14.70 -14.63 8.05
C PHE A 165 -13.74 -15.48 7.20
N ALA A 166 -13.07 -14.87 6.22
CA ALA A 166 -12.13 -15.60 5.35
C ALA A 166 -10.82 -15.99 6.05
N LEU A 167 -10.47 -15.34 7.16
CA LEU A 167 -9.23 -15.58 7.90
C LEU A 167 -9.40 -16.55 9.09
N ASP A 168 -10.62 -16.72 9.59
CA ASP A 168 -11.00 -17.68 10.64
C ASP A 168 -10.92 -19.15 10.19
#